data_AF-A0A1Q5G9N9-F1
#
_entry.id   AF-A0A1Q5G9N9-F1
#
_cell.length_a   1.000
_cell.length_b   1.000
_cell.length_c   1.000
_cell.angle_alpha   90.00
_cell.angle_beta   90.00
_cell.angle_gamma   90.00
#
_symmetry.space_group_name_H-M   'P 1'
#
loop_
_entity.id
_entity.type
_entity.pdbx_description
1 polymer ?
#
loop_
_entity_poly.entity_id
_entity_poly.type
_entity_poly.pdbx_seq_one_letter_code
_entity_poly.pdbx_strand_id
1 'polypeptide(L)'
;MWWADVPYEDGPGSKDRPCLVISVRGRGRGRTALVAKITSKHHEERPGVIALPAGTVGDRRGRQSFLETDELREVRIASFRRRVGAVDPGVWERVRKLGAR
;
A
#
# COMPACT_ATOMS: atom_id res chain seq x y z
N MET A 1 -4.92 -2.52 5.24
CA MET A 1 -4.81 -2.71 3.78
C MET A 1 -6.11 -2.32 3.10
N TRP A 2 -5.99 -1.63 1.97
CA TRP A 2 -7.12 -1.09 1.21
C TRP A 2 -6.82 -1.16 -0.28
N TRP A 3 -7.87 -1.22 -1.10
CA TRP A 3 -7.81 -0.87 -2.51
C TRP A 3 -8.10 0.62 -2.66
N ALA A 4 -7.25 1.33 -3.41
CA ALA A 4 -7.35 2.76 -3.63
C ALA A 4 -6.84 3.14 -5.02
N ASP A 5 -7.17 4.35 -5.46
CA ASP A 5 -6.55 4.94 -6.65
C ASP A 5 -5.17 5.49 -6.31
N VAL A 6 -4.13 4.71 -6.60
CA VAL A 6 -2.75 5.00 -6.20
C VAL A 6 -1.98 5.58 -7.39
N PRO A 7 -1.30 6.74 -7.25
CA PRO A 7 -0.47 7.32 -8.30
C PRO A 7 0.64 6.37 -8.78
N TYR A 8 1.00 6.46 -10.06
CA TYR A 8 2.18 5.77 -10.60
C TYR A 8 3.48 6.32 -10.05
N GLU A 9 4.56 5.54 -10.20
CA GLU A 9 5.87 5.92 -9.71
C GLU A 9 6.48 7.07 -10.51
N ASP A 10 6.62 6.84 -11.82
CA ASP A 10 7.45 7.63 -12.74
C ASP A 10 6.63 8.45 -13.75
N GLY A 11 5.39 8.82 -13.42
CA GLY A 11 4.59 9.56 -14.39
C GLY A 11 3.18 9.90 -13.97
N PRO A 12 2.46 10.62 -14.84
CA PRO A 12 1.09 11.02 -14.60
C PRO A 12 0.16 9.81 -14.56
N GLY A 13 -0.89 9.92 -13.75
CA GLY A 13 -1.94 8.91 -13.64
C GLY A 13 -1.85 8.04 -12.40
N SER A 14 -2.81 7.13 -12.31
CA SER A 14 -3.05 6.30 -11.14
C SER A 14 -3.68 4.98 -11.57
N LYS A 15 -3.73 4.02 -10.64
CA LYS A 15 -4.42 2.76 -10.85
C LYS A 15 -5.06 2.27 -9.56
N ASP A 16 -6.17 1.53 -9.69
CA ASP A 16 -6.71 0.72 -8.60
C ASP A 16 -5.73 -0.36 -8.18
N ARG A 17 -5.17 -0.19 -6.97
CA ARG A 17 -4.16 -1.09 -6.42
C ARG A 17 -4.43 -1.33 -4.94
N PRO A 18 -4.11 -2.52 -4.44
CA PRO A 18 -4.03 -2.73 -3.01
C PRO A 18 -2.82 -1.96 -2.45
N CYS A 19 -2.97 -1.41 -1.26
CA CYS A 19 -1.93 -0.69 -0.55
C CYS A 19 -2.06 -0.89 0.97
N LEU A 20 -0.95 -0.74 1.67
CA LEU A 20 -0.91 -0.65 3.12
C LEU A 20 -0.90 0.82 3.52
N VAL A 21 -1.90 1.24 4.29
CA VAL A 21 -1.90 2.56 4.95
C VAL A 21 -0.89 2.50 6.09
N ILE A 22 0.07 3.42 6.07
CA ILE A 22 1.12 3.54 7.08
C ILE A 22 0.76 4.66 8.08
N SER A 23 0.32 5.80 7.58
CA SER A 23 -0.13 6.92 8.42
C SER A 23 -1.24 7.70 7.73
N VAL A 24 -2.00 8.45 8.52
CA VAL A 24 -3.05 9.37 8.04
C VAL A 24 -2.74 10.75 8.58
N ARG A 25 -2.77 11.76 7.70
CA ARG A 25 -2.38 13.14 8.04
C ARG A 25 -3.32 14.16 7.39
N GLY A 26 -3.23 15.40 7.85
CA GLY A 26 -4.11 16.48 7.41
C GLY A 26 -5.50 16.44 8.05
N ARG A 27 -6.32 17.44 7.70
CA ARG A 27 -7.64 17.67 8.29
C ARG A 27 -8.69 17.96 7.21
N GLY A 28 -9.97 17.76 7.55
CA GLY A 28 -11.10 18.04 6.67
C GLY A 28 -10.97 17.35 5.30
N ARG A 29 -11.34 18.08 4.23
CA ARG A 29 -11.30 17.58 2.84
C ARG A 29 -9.89 17.34 2.29
N GLY A 30 -8.86 17.89 2.95
CA GLY A 30 -7.45 17.72 2.56
C GLY A 30 -6.77 16.52 3.22
N ARG A 31 -7.50 15.64 3.90
CA ARG A 31 -6.91 14.47 4.57
C ARG A 31 -6.33 13.49 3.56
N THR A 32 -5.12 13.01 3.83
CA THR A 32 -4.40 12.05 3.01
C THR A 32 -3.86 10.90 3.88
N ALA A 33 -3.52 9.80 3.22
CA ALA A 33 -2.82 8.69 3.81
C ALA A 33 -1.48 8.50 3.11
N LEU A 34 -0.43 8.23 3.87
CA LEU A 34 0.82 7.70 3.35
C LEU A 34 0.67 6.18 3.19
N VAL A 35 0.94 5.66 2.00
CA VAL A 35 0.74 4.25 1.68
C VAL A 35 1.97 3.62 1.06
N ALA A 36 2.20 2.34 1.38
CA ALA A 36 3.09 1.46 0.63
C ALA A 36 2.28 0.64 -0.39
N LYS A 37 2.78 0.51 -1.62
CA LYS A 37 2.09 -0.21 -2.69
C LYS A 37 2.15 -1.72 -2.44
N ILE A 38 1.09 -2.43 -2.84
CA ILE A 38 1.09 -3.89 -2.92
C ILE A 38 0.92 -4.29 -4.39
N THR A 39 1.79 -5.18 -4.86
CA THR A 39 1.83 -5.64 -6.26
C THR A 39 1.89 -7.16 -6.33
N SER A 40 1.42 -7.73 -7.43
CA SER A 40 1.62 -9.16 -7.73
C SER A 40 2.88 -9.42 -8.55
N LYS A 41 3.63 -8.36 -8.91
CA LYS A 41 4.91 -8.48 -9.61
C LYS A 41 6.02 -8.53 -8.57
N HIS A 42 6.93 -9.51 -8.69
CA HIS A 42 8.10 -9.55 -7.84
C HIS A 42 9.18 -8.62 -8.42
N HIS A 43 9.74 -7.76 -7.57
CA HIS A 43 10.82 -6.83 -7.91
C HIS A 43 11.96 -7.03 -6.92
N GLU A 44 12.69 -8.14 -7.03
CA GLU A 44 13.76 -8.54 -6.08
C GLU A 44 14.89 -7.51 -5.99
N GLU A 45 15.09 -6.73 -7.05
CA GLU A 45 16.08 -5.67 -7.13
C GLU A 45 15.76 -4.47 -6.23
N ARG A 46 14.51 -4.33 -5.78
CA ARG A 46 14.08 -3.20 -4.97
C ARG A 46 14.35 -3.45 -3.48
N PRO A 47 14.96 -2.49 -2.76
CA PRO A 47 15.08 -2.57 -1.31
C PRO A 47 13.72 -2.70 -0.61
N GLY A 48 13.68 -3.44 0.49
CA GLY A 48 12.50 -3.47 1.36
C GLY A 48 11.26 -4.18 0.79
N VAL A 49 11.41 -5.00 -0.24
CA VAL A 49 10.29 -5.84 -0.71
C VAL A 49 9.95 -6.92 0.33
N ILE A 50 8.69 -6.98 0.73
CA ILE A 50 8.18 -7.96 1.68
C ILE A 50 7.15 -8.86 0.99
N ALA A 51 7.45 -10.15 0.90
CA ALA A 51 6.50 -11.14 0.43
C ALA A 51 5.32 -11.26 1.40
N LEU A 52 4.10 -11.25 0.85
CA LEU A 52 2.86 -11.47 1.58
C LEU A 52 2.29 -12.83 1.18
N PRO A 53 1.58 -13.54 2.09
CA PRO A 53 0.88 -14.77 1.75
C PRO A 53 -0.06 -14.62 0.54
N ALA A 54 -0.22 -15.68 -0.23
CA ALA A 54 -1.21 -15.73 -1.30
C ALA A 54 -2.61 -15.37 -0.79
N GLY A 55 -3.34 -14.54 -1.54
CA GLY A 55 -4.69 -14.11 -1.16
C GLY A 55 -4.77 -12.97 -0.14
N THR A 56 -3.64 -12.46 0.38
CA THR A 56 -3.59 -11.36 1.37
C THR A 56 -4.46 -10.15 0.99
N VAL A 57 -4.54 -9.82 -0.30
CA VAL A 57 -5.26 -8.64 -0.79
C VAL A 57 -6.67 -8.96 -1.34
N GLY A 58 -7.09 -10.22 -1.27
CA GLY A 58 -8.37 -10.69 -1.78
C GLY A 58 -8.55 -10.46 -3.28
N ASP A 59 -7.48 -10.53 -4.08
CA ASP A 59 -7.60 -10.49 -5.53
C ASP A 59 -8.24 -11.79 -6.05
N ARG A 60 -8.99 -11.70 -7.16
CA ARG A 60 -9.76 -12.83 -7.72
C ARG A 60 -8.92 -14.07 -8.04
N ARG A 61 -7.61 -13.91 -8.25
CA ARG A 61 -6.70 -15.00 -8.63
C ARG A 61 -5.90 -15.54 -7.43
N GLY A 62 -6.10 -14.98 -6.23
CA GLY A 62 -5.43 -15.42 -5.01
C GLY A 62 -3.90 -15.38 -5.10
N ARG A 63 -3.33 -14.42 -5.86
CA ARG A 63 -1.89 -14.44 -6.16
C ARG A 63 -1.08 -14.06 -4.93
N GLN A 64 0.15 -14.59 -4.87
CA GLN A 64 1.16 -14.00 -4.00
C GLN A 64 1.36 -12.53 -4.37
N SER A 65 1.55 -11.70 -3.36
CA SER A 65 1.75 -10.28 -3.53
C SER A 65 2.91 -9.80 -2.67
N PHE A 66 3.43 -8.63 -3.01
CA PHE A 66 4.62 -8.05 -2.43
C PHE A 66 4.32 -6.62 -2.00
N LEU A 67 4.67 -6.29 -0.76
CA LEU A 67 4.64 -4.93 -0.24
C LEU A 67 5.96 -4.25 -0.60
N GLU A 68 5.87 -3.12 -1.31
CA GLU A 68 7.02 -2.30 -1.70
C GLU A 68 7.16 -1.12 -0.72
N THR A 69 8.21 -1.12 0.10
CA THR A 69 8.35 -0.14 1.19
C THR A 69 9.27 1.05 0.88
N ASP A 70 10.07 0.96 -0.19
CA ASP A 70 11.04 1.99 -0.57
C ASP A 70 10.36 3.23 -1.18
N GLU A 71 9.19 3.03 -1.78
CA GLU A 71 8.46 4.04 -2.56
C GLU A 71 7.05 4.24 -2.00
N LEU A 72 6.93 5.18 -1.05
CA LEU A 72 5.66 5.54 -0.43
C LEU A 72 4.90 6.58 -1.24
N ARG A 73 3.57 6.52 -1.18
CA ARG A 73 2.69 7.44 -1.91
C ARG A 73 1.68 8.11 -1.01
N GLU A 74 1.41 9.37 -1.29
CA GLU A 74 0.34 10.10 -0.63
C GLU A 74 -0.95 9.94 -1.42
N VAL A 75 -2.00 9.46 -0.76
CA VAL A 75 -3.31 9.19 -1.38
C VAL A 75 -4.39 9.94 -0.62
N ARG A 76 -5.24 10.68 -1.32
CA ARG A 76 -6.40 11.33 -0.70
C ARG A 76 -7.32 10.27 -0.10
N ILE A 77 -7.87 10.53 1.09
CA ILE A 77 -8.79 9.57 1.74
C ILE A 77 -10.00 9.26 0.84
N ALA A 78 -10.46 10.24 0.06
CA ALA A 78 -11.55 10.06 -0.90
C ALA A 78 -11.24 9.08 -2.05
N SER A 79 -9.98 8.72 -2.27
CA SER A 79 -9.56 7.77 -3.30
C SER A 79 -9.55 6.30 -2.82
N PHE A 80 -9.82 6.05 -1.54
CA PHE A 80 -9.92 4.70 -0.97
C PHE A 80 -11.30 4.11 -1.28
N ARG A 81 -11.33 2.84 -1.72
CA ARG A 81 -12.54 2.16 -2.19
C ARG A 81 -12.94 0.99 -1.30
N ARG A 82 -12.13 -0.08 -1.31
CA ARG A 82 -12.47 -1.35 -0.65
C ARG A 82 -11.47 -1.67 0.45
N ARG A 83 -11.97 -1.82 1.68
CA ARG A 83 -11.18 -2.34 2.79
C ARG A 83 -10.85 -3.81 2.54
N VAL A 84 -9.58 -4.18 2.73
CA VAL A 84 -9.15 -5.59 2.72
C VAL A 84 -9.15 -6.12 4.14
N GLY A 85 -8.45 -5.44 5.05
CA GLY A 85 -8.25 -5.92 6.42
C GLY A 85 -6.99 -5.33 7.05
N ALA A 86 -6.65 -5.80 8.25
CA ALA A 86 -5.36 -5.53 8.87
C ALA A 86 -4.26 -6.34 8.17
N VAL A 87 -3.04 -5.78 8.11
CA VAL A 87 -1.87 -6.56 7.72
C VAL A 87 -1.42 -7.42 8.91
N ASP A 88 -0.67 -8.48 8.64
CA ASP A 88 -0.02 -9.28 9.67
C ASP A 88 0.78 -8.39 10.67
N PRO A 89 0.67 -8.61 11.99
CA PRO A 89 1.36 -7.81 12.99
C PRO A 89 2.89 -7.81 12.86
N GLY A 90 3.50 -8.93 12.47
CA GLY A 90 4.94 -9.01 12.25
C GLY A 90 5.39 -8.18 11.05
N VAL A 91 4.59 -8.17 9.97
CA VAL A 91 4.79 -7.24 8.85
C VAL A 91 4.62 -5.79 9.30
N TRP A 92 3.61 -5.50 10.12
CA TRP A 92 3.37 -4.16 10.64
C TRP A 92 4.55 -3.61 11.46
N GLU A 93 5.12 -4.42 12.36
CA GLU A 93 6.28 -4.01 13.16
C GLU A 93 7.48 -3.58 12.31
N ARG A 94 7.68 -4.21 11.15
CA ARG A 94 8.75 -3.87 10.21
C ARG A 94 8.55 -2.50 9.55
N VAL A 95 7.30 -2.09 9.32
CA VAL A 95 6.98 -0.94 8.44
C VAL A 95 6.37 0.25 9.17
N ARG A 96 5.89 0.10 10.41
CA ARG A 96 5.20 1.18 11.14
C ARG A 96 6.02 2.44 11.34
N LYS A 97 7.36 2.33 11.35
CA LYS A 97 8.27 3.47 11.49
C LYS A 97 8.38 4.33 10.22
N LEU A 98 7.96 3.82 9.06
CA LEU A 98 8.02 4.54 7.79
C LEU A 98 7.12 5.79 7.77
N GLY A 99 6.05 5.80 8.57
CA GLY A 99 5.11 6.92 8.68
C GLY A 99 5.45 7.96 9.74
N ALA A 100 6.58 7.81 10.44
CA ALA A 100 7.02 8.72 11.49
C ALA A 100 7.88 9.89 10.97
N ARG A 101 7.91 10.12 9.65
CA ARG A 101 8.58 11.24 9.01
C ARG A 101 7.70 12.48 8.95
#